data_AF-A0A3P5WI21-F1
#
_entry.id   AF-A0A3P5WI21-F1
#
_cell.length_a   1.000
_cell.length_b   1.000
_cell.length_c   1.000
_cell.angle_alpha   90.00
_cell.angle_beta   90.00
_cell.angle_gamma   90.00
#
_symmetry.space_group_name_H-M   'P 1'
#
loop_
_entity.id
_entity.type
_entity.pdbx_description
1 polymer ?
#
loop_
_entity_poly.entity_id
_entity_poly.type
_entity_poly.pdbx_seq_one_letter_code
_entity_poly.pdbx_strand_id
1 'polypeptide(L)'
;MTNKKVFTEHDREDAKGPFMDNPENIRTDKVTLFDMHDDMKTVDAIPMEDARMEWEEEKRHWDTKSTSSSEEKFPGSKKSDNA
;
A
#
# COMPACT_ATOMS: atom_id res chain seq x y z
N MET A 1 4.01 -20.55 12.05
CA MET A 1 4.88 -19.41 11.69
C MET A 1 6.22 -19.59 12.38
N THR A 2 7.31 -19.68 11.64
CA THR A 2 8.67 -19.73 12.21
C THR A 2 9.12 -18.31 12.55
N ASN A 3 9.61 -18.07 13.76
CA ASN A 3 10.21 -16.79 14.12
C ASN A 3 11.41 -16.53 13.19
N LYS A 4 11.24 -15.61 12.23
CA LYS A 4 12.29 -15.23 11.28
C LYS A 4 13.37 -14.48 12.06
N LYS A 5 14.63 -14.92 11.93
CA LYS A 5 15.75 -14.24 12.58
C LYS A 5 15.87 -12.82 12.00
N VAL A 6 15.91 -11.84 12.89
CA VAL A 6 16.14 -10.44 12.54
C VAL A 6 17.65 -10.21 12.52
N PHE A 7 18.16 -9.54 11.49
CA PHE A 7 19.57 -9.19 11.37
C PHE A 7 19.88 -8.05 12.35
N THR A 8 20.88 -8.22 13.22
CA THR A 8 21.26 -7.21 14.22
C THR A 8 22.45 -6.39 13.72
N GLU A 9 22.75 -5.25 14.36
CA GLU A 9 23.90 -4.41 14.00
C GLU A 9 25.21 -5.19 14.00
N HIS A 10 25.40 -6.12 14.94
CA HIS A 10 26.60 -6.95 15.01
C HIS A 10 26.75 -7.87 13.79
N ASP A 11 25.64 -8.47 13.33
CA ASP A 11 25.63 -9.30 12.12
C ASP A 11 25.98 -8.47 10.87
N ARG A 12 25.67 -7.16 10.88
CA ARG A 12 26.02 -6.23 9.78
C ARG A 12 27.49 -5.85 9.80
N GLU A 13 28.11 -5.67 10.95
CA GLU A 13 29.54 -5.34 11.01
C GLU A 13 30.41 -6.43 10.37
N ASP A 14 30.00 -7.69 10.51
CA ASP A 14 30.69 -8.84 9.95
C ASP A 14 30.35 -9.13 8.47
N ALA A 15 29.33 -8.47 7.91
CA ALA A 15 28.86 -8.72 6.55
C ALA A 15 29.77 -8.05 5.50
N LYS A 16 30.54 -8.86 4.76
CA LYS A 16 31.30 -8.39 3.58
C LYS A 16 30.38 -8.20 2.37
N GLY A 17 29.78 -7.02 2.23
CA GLY A 17 29.02 -6.64 1.02
C GLY A 17 27.96 -5.56 1.26
N PRO A 18 27.21 -5.16 0.23
CA PRO A 18 26.03 -4.31 0.41
C PRO A 18 24.98 -5.05 1.25
N PHE A 19 24.40 -4.36 2.24
CA PHE A 19 23.39 -4.89 3.14
C PHE A 19 22.10 -5.19 2.34
N MET A 20 21.90 -6.49 2.04
CA MET A 20 20.74 -7.06 1.35
C MET A 20 19.88 -7.87 2.32
N ASP A 21 19.93 -7.51 3.61
CA ASP A 21 19.21 -8.17 4.70
C ASP A 21 17.70 -7.94 4.61
N ASN A 22 17.29 -6.77 4.10
CA ASN A 22 15.90 -6.36 4.03
C ASN A 22 15.48 -6.07 2.57
N PRO A 23 14.31 -6.57 2.10
CA PRO A 23 13.85 -6.34 0.73
C PRO A 23 13.58 -4.87 0.41
N GLU A 24 13.22 -4.06 1.41
CA GLU A 24 13.10 -2.59 1.34
C GLU A 24 14.45 -1.87 1.23
N ASN A 25 15.57 -2.58 1.41
CA ASN A 25 16.93 -2.03 1.36
C ASN A 25 17.19 -0.89 2.38
N ILE A 26 16.43 -0.90 3.49
CA ILE A 26 16.54 0.03 4.62
C ILE A 26 17.30 -0.65 5.76
N ARG A 27 18.22 0.07 6.41
CA ARG A 27 18.90 -0.40 7.62
C ARG A 27 17.95 -0.32 8.82
N THR A 28 17.37 -1.45 9.21
CA THR A 28 16.48 -1.55 10.39
C THR A 28 16.75 -2.83 11.17
N ASP A 29 16.85 -2.76 12.49
CA ASP A 29 17.11 -3.92 13.36
C ASP A 29 15.82 -4.64 13.76
N LYS A 30 14.74 -4.39 13.01
CA LYS A 30 13.39 -4.91 13.23
C LYS A 30 13.00 -5.85 12.10
N VAL A 31 11.92 -6.59 12.31
CA VAL A 31 11.28 -7.37 11.25
C VAL A 31 10.96 -6.44 10.07
N THR A 32 11.18 -6.93 8.86
CA THR A 32 10.97 -6.18 7.61
C THR A 32 9.52 -5.70 7.53
N LEU A 33 9.28 -4.53 6.92
CA LEU A 33 7.94 -3.97 6.80
C LEU A 33 6.97 -4.95 6.12
N PHE A 34 7.48 -5.69 5.13
CA PHE A 34 6.71 -6.66 4.36
C PHE A 34 6.52 -8.00 5.07
N ASP A 35 7.36 -8.36 6.04
CA ASP A 35 7.19 -9.59 6.85
C ASP A 35 6.33 -9.37 8.09
N MET A 36 6.10 -8.12 8.52
CA MET A 36 5.18 -7.84 9.64
C MET A 36 3.71 -8.18 9.29
N HIS A 37 3.34 -8.04 8.02
CA HIS A 37 1.96 -8.23 7.52
C HIS A 37 1.91 -9.33 6.46
N ASP A 38 2.16 -10.58 6.88
CA ASP A 38 2.16 -11.75 5.99
C ASP A 38 0.78 -11.98 5.32
N ASP A 39 -0.29 -11.58 5.99
CA ASP A 39 -1.67 -11.60 5.50
C ASP A 39 -1.92 -10.61 4.35
N MET A 40 -1.20 -9.48 4.30
CA MET A 40 -1.35 -8.48 3.24
C MET A 40 -0.61 -8.85 1.96
N LYS A 41 0.27 -9.86 1.96
CA LYS A 41 1.07 -10.26 0.78
C LYS A 41 0.22 -10.75 -0.40
N THR A 42 -0.97 -11.27 -0.12
CA THR A 42 -1.87 -11.82 -1.15
C THR A 42 -3.02 -10.88 -1.50
N VAL A 43 -3.10 -9.72 -0.86
CA VAL A 43 -4.22 -8.80 -1.01
C VAL A 43 -3.83 -7.70 -1.99
N ASP A 44 -4.73 -7.39 -2.92
CA ASP A 44 -4.52 -6.28 -3.84
C ASP A 44 -4.40 -4.95 -3.10
N ALA A 45 -3.52 -4.08 -3.59
CA ALA A 45 -3.36 -2.76 -3.01
C ALA A 45 -4.60 -1.90 -3.30
N ILE A 46 -5.14 -1.27 -2.25
CA ILE A 46 -6.26 -0.33 -2.37
C ILE A 46 -5.71 1.08 -2.63
N PRO A 47 -6.18 1.79 -3.67
CA PRO A 47 -5.82 3.18 -3.90
C PRO A 47 -6.36 4.08 -2.78
N MET A 48 -5.46 4.78 -2.08
CA MET A 48 -5.83 5.61 -0.93
C MET A 48 -6.68 6.84 -1.31
N GLU A 49 -6.43 7.42 -2.49
CA GLU A 49 -7.17 8.59 -2.97
C GLU A 49 -8.65 8.24 -3.20
N ASP A 50 -8.90 7.11 -3.87
CA ASP A 50 -10.24 6.58 -4.12
C ASP A 50 -10.98 6.23 -2.82
N ALA A 51 -10.30 5.52 -1.91
CA ALA A 51 -10.87 5.14 -0.62
C ALA A 51 -11.25 6.38 0.22
N ARG A 52 -10.40 7.42 0.20
CA ARG A 52 -10.70 8.68 0.90
C ARG A 52 -11.92 9.37 0.30
N MET A 53 -12.00 9.44 -1.03
CA MET A 53 -13.14 10.03 -1.74
C MET A 53 -14.45 9.31 -1.38
N GLU A 54 -14.44 7.99 -1.36
CA GLU A 54 -15.59 7.18 -0.94
C GLU A 54 -16.00 7.44 0.51
N TRP A 55 -15.04 7.50 1.43
CA TRP A 55 -15.33 7.86 2.84
C TRP A 55 -15.92 9.26 2.99
N GLU A 56 -15.47 10.23 2.19
CA GLU A 56 -16.02 11.58 2.19
C GLU A 56 -17.44 11.65 1.62
N GLU A 57 -17.74 10.88 0.57
CA GLU A 57 -19.12 10.71 0.08
C GLU A 57 -20.00 10.00 1.10
N GLU A 58 -19.49 8.96 1.77
CA GLU A 58 -20.25 8.23 2.79
C GLU A 58 -20.60 9.10 3.99
N LYS A 59 -19.71 10.01 4.43
CA LYS A 59 -20.06 11.00 5.46
C LYS A 59 -21.31 11.82 5.08
N ARG A 60 -21.57 12.00 3.79
CA ARG A 60 -22.78 12.62 3.24
C ARG A 60 -23.78 11.55 2.78
N HIS A 61 -24.23 10.73 3.73
CA HIS A 61 -25.12 9.57 3.50
C HIS A 61 -26.36 9.83 2.65
N TRP A 62 -26.84 11.08 2.56
CA TRP A 62 -28.07 11.44 1.86
C TRP A 62 -27.83 12.01 0.46
N ASP A 63 -26.57 12.33 0.13
CA ASP A 63 -26.19 12.82 -1.18
C ASP A 63 -25.95 11.66 -2.14
N THR A 64 -26.25 11.90 -3.42
CA THR A 64 -25.94 10.91 -4.47
C THR A 64 -24.44 10.89 -4.72
N LYS A 65 -23.87 9.68 -4.84
CA LYS A 65 -22.44 9.43 -5.15
C LYS A 65 -22.08 9.95 -6.54
N SER A 66 -21.88 11.26 -6.64
CA SER A 66 -21.69 11.99 -7.89
C SER A 66 -20.26 11.89 -8.43
N THR A 67 -19.29 11.56 -7.58
CA THR A 67 -17.88 11.41 -7.98
C THR A 67 -17.53 9.99 -8.41
N SER A 68 -18.44 9.03 -8.16
CA SER A 68 -18.28 7.61 -8.50
C SER A 68 -18.06 7.30 -9.98
N SER A 69 -18.46 8.19 -10.89
CA SER A 69 -18.25 8.04 -12.35
C SER A 69 -17.43 9.21 -12.93
N SER A 70 -16.60 9.84 -12.09
CA SER A 70 -15.72 10.91 -12.53
C SER A 70 -14.53 10.38 -13.32
N GLU A 71 -14.05 11.17 -14.28
CA GLU A 71 -12.86 10.83 -15.08
C GLU A 71 -11.57 10.79 -14.23
N GLU A 72 -11.62 11.38 -13.03
CA GLU A 72 -10.55 11.28 -12.03
C GLU A 72 -10.44 9.85 -11.46
N LYS A 73 -11.58 9.20 -11.17
CA LYS A 73 -11.63 7.80 -10.71
C LYS A 73 -11.46 6.80 -11.86
N PHE A 74 -11.91 7.16 -13.06
CA PHE A 74 -11.84 6.32 -14.27
C PHE A 74 -11.25 7.09 -15.46
N PRO A 75 -9.91 7.17 -15.58
CA PRO A 75 -9.27 7.86 -16.70
C PRO A 75 -9.57 7.12 -18.01
N GLY A 76 -10.50 7.67 -18.80
CA GLY A 76 -11.02 7.04 -20.03
C GLY A 76 -12.54 6.98 -20.10
N SER A 77 -13.26 7.23 -19.00
CA SER A 77 -14.71 7.42 -19.00
C SER A 77 -15.08 8.82 -19.51
N LYS A 78 -14.69 9.15 -20.75
CA LYS A 78 -15.25 10.32 -21.39
C LYS A 78 -16.76 10.14 -21.45
N LYS A 79 -17.50 11.08 -20.87
CA LYS A 79 -18.93 11.20 -21.15
C LYS A 79 -19.06 11.25 -22.67
N SER A 80 -19.74 10.27 -23.24
CA SER A 80 -20.24 10.40 -24.59
C SER A 80 -21.27 11.52 -24.53
N ASP A 81 -20.84 12.75 -24.79
CA ASP A 81 -21.74 13.86 -25.11
C ASP A 81 -22.42 13.51 -26.43
N ASN A 82 -23.52 12.75 -26.36
CA ASN A 82 -24.41 12.52 -27.48
C ASN A 82 -25.87 12.43 -27.00
N ALA A 83 -26.67 13.28 -27.64
CA ALA A 83 -28.12 13.52 -27.53
C ALA A 83 -28.56 14.54 -26.46
#